data_AF-A0A2N9J268-F1
#
_entry.id   AF-A0A2N9J268-F1
#
_cell.length_a   1.000
_cell.length_b   1.000
_cell.length_c   1.000
_cell.angle_alpha   90.00
_cell.angle_beta   90.00
_cell.angle_gamma   90.00
#
_symmetry.space_group_name_H-M   'P 1'
#
loop_
_entity.id
_entity.type
_entity.pdbx_description
1 polymer ?
#
loop_
_entity_poly.entity_id
_entity_poly.type
_entity_poly.pdbx_seq_one_letter_code
_entity_poly.pdbx_strand_id
1 'polypeptide(L)'
;MGFLQPLFLLFLFLFSHQAKAEDFNSLNNATNYLSGRKLGGRCNLFRGKWVYDASYPLYSSSTCPFIDSQFNCQKYGRPDNSYLKYKWQPFSCSIPRFNGLNFLEKWRGKKIMFVGDSLSLNQFQSLTCMIHAWVPNSKSTYIRRDGLASVTFEDYGVKILLFRTPYLVDLVNENKVGRVLKLDSIKNGNAWKGMDALIFNTWHWWTHTGRTQPWDYMQEGNKLYKDMNRLIAYYKGLTTWARWVNLNVDASKTKVFFLGISPTHYEGKDWNEPSKSCSGEKQPFFGVKYPAGTPLAWAVVIKVLSRIKKPVNFLDVTTLSQYRKDAHPSAYSGEHSGTDCSHWCLPGLPDTWNELLYAELFS
;
A
#
# COMPACT_ATOMS: atom_id res chain seq x y z
N MET A 1 66.63 23.85 38.34
CA MET A 1 66.29 23.91 36.91
C MET A 1 65.68 22.56 36.54
N GLY A 2 64.35 22.50 36.39
CA GLY A 2 63.61 21.25 36.14
C GLY A 2 62.76 21.39 34.87
N PHE A 3 62.88 20.41 33.98
CA PHE A 3 62.25 20.32 32.66
C PHE A 3 60.83 19.73 32.72
N LEU A 4 59.94 20.20 31.84
CA LEU A 4 58.58 19.71 31.61
C LEU A 4 58.40 19.33 30.11
N GLN A 5 57.67 18.24 29.87
CA GLN A 5 57.40 17.59 28.60
C GLN A 5 55.99 17.97 28.06
N PRO A 6 55.73 18.11 26.74
CA PRO A 6 54.38 18.36 26.22
C PRO A 6 53.72 17.14 25.54
N LEU A 7 52.40 17.01 25.73
CA LEU A 7 51.49 16.04 25.11
C LEU A 7 51.14 16.39 23.65
N PHE A 8 51.05 15.36 22.80
CA PHE A 8 50.52 15.43 21.42
C PHE A 8 49.03 15.09 21.41
N LEU A 9 48.19 15.93 20.77
CA LEU A 9 46.75 15.70 20.54
C LEU A 9 46.51 15.33 19.06
N LEU A 10 45.85 14.19 18.84
CA LEU A 10 45.47 13.67 17.53
C LEU A 10 44.07 14.21 17.14
N PHE A 11 43.94 14.91 16.01
CA PHE A 11 42.65 15.35 15.47
C PHE A 11 42.06 14.30 14.52
N LEU A 12 40.89 13.76 14.88
CA LEU A 12 40.03 12.92 14.04
C LEU A 12 39.21 13.81 13.08
N PHE A 13 39.40 13.66 11.77
CA PHE A 13 38.52 14.26 10.76
C PHE A 13 37.24 13.42 10.60
N LEU A 14 36.12 13.92 11.13
CA LEU A 14 34.78 13.44 10.81
C LEU A 14 34.33 14.02 9.47
N PHE A 15 34.26 13.20 8.42
CA PHE A 15 33.54 13.57 7.19
C PHE A 15 32.04 13.51 7.44
N SER A 16 31.42 14.66 7.72
CA SER A 16 29.97 14.81 7.65
C SER A 16 29.55 14.84 6.18
N HIS A 17 28.84 13.82 5.70
CA HIS A 17 28.04 13.97 4.50
C HIS A 17 26.84 14.89 4.82
N GLN A 18 27.00 16.19 4.54
CA GLN A 18 25.90 17.15 4.54
C GLN A 18 24.90 16.76 3.45
N ALA A 19 23.75 16.23 3.86
CA ALA A 19 22.56 16.26 3.02
C ALA A 19 22.22 17.74 2.76
N LYS A 20 22.26 18.16 1.49
CA LYS A 20 22.02 19.55 1.09
C LYS A 20 20.61 20.00 1.51
N ALA A 21 20.52 21.21 2.05
CA ALA A 21 19.26 21.90 2.40
C ALA A 21 18.26 22.05 1.24
N GLU A 22 18.73 21.90 -0.01
CA GLU A 22 17.90 21.92 -1.22
C GLU A 22 16.82 20.83 -1.24
N ASP A 23 17.10 19.64 -0.68
CA ASP A 23 16.12 18.54 -0.63
C ASP A 23 14.97 18.79 0.36
N PHE A 24 15.25 19.51 1.45
CA PHE A 24 14.26 19.87 2.48
C PHE A 24 13.33 21.01 1.99
N ASN A 25 13.89 22.00 1.30
CA ASN A 25 13.09 23.07 0.67
C ASN A 25 12.22 22.52 -0.48
N SER A 26 12.68 21.50 -1.21
CA SER A 26 11.87 20.81 -2.21
C SER A 26 10.68 20.04 -1.60
N LEU A 27 10.86 19.42 -0.43
CA LEU A 27 9.79 18.74 0.31
C LEU A 27 8.73 19.72 0.82
N ASN A 28 9.16 20.85 1.41
CA ASN A 28 8.25 21.91 1.86
C ASN A 28 7.50 22.58 0.70
N ASN A 29 8.14 22.73 -0.46
CA ASN A 29 7.48 23.28 -1.64
C ASN A 29 6.52 22.27 -2.30
N ALA A 30 6.80 20.96 -2.28
CA ALA A 30 5.89 19.94 -2.78
C ALA A 30 4.65 19.77 -1.90
N THR A 31 4.81 19.81 -0.57
CA THR A 31 3.68 19.85 0.37
C THR A 31 2.86 21.12 0.20
N ASN A 32 3.50 22.28 -0.04
CA ASN A 32 2.80 23.53 -0.30
C ASN A 32 2.12 23.60 -1.68
N TYR A 33 2.67 22.97 -2.73
CA TYR A 33 2.01 22.92 -4.05
C TYR A 33 0.74 22.05 -4.04
N LEU A 34 0.69 21.01 -3.21
CA LEU A 34 -0.50 20.15 -3.06
C LEU A 34 -1.46 20.67 -1.98
N SER A 35 -0.95 21.34 -0.95
CA SER A 35 -1.75 22.09 0.05
C SER A 35 -2.36 23.36 -0.55
N GLY A 36 -1.70 23.95 -1.56
CA GLY A 36 -2.03 25.24 -2.18
C GLY A 36 -3.03 25.21 -3.33
N ARG A 37 -3.56 24.04 -3.73
CA ARG A 37 -4.82 23.99 -4.47
C ARG A 37 -5.94 24.38 -3.50
N LYS A 38 -6.19 25.70 -3.38
CA LYS A 38 -7.47 26.26 -2.91
C LYS A 38 -8.59 25.61 -3.72
N LEU A 39 -9.13 24.51 -3.20
CA LEU A 39 -10.34 23.88 -3.70
C LEU A 39 -11.49 24.48 -2.91
N GLY A 40 -12.15 25.49 -3.48
CA GLY A 40 -13.50 25.82 -3.07
C GLY A 40 -14.35 24.54 -3.09
N GLY A 41 -14.95 24.18 -1.95
CA GLY A 41 -16.07 23.25 -1.87
C GLY A 41 -15.91 21.82 -2.40
N ARG A 42 -14.70 21.28 -2.68
CA ARG A 42 -14.58 19.87 -3.11
C ARG A 42 -14.40 18.90 -1.94
N CYS A 43 -15.18 17.82 -1.98
CA CYS A 43 -15.10 16.65 -1.11
C CYS A 43 -13.68 16.05 -1.11
N ASN A 44 -13.09 15.92 0.08
CA ASN A 44 -11.87 15.14 0.29
C ASN A 44 -12.24 13.81 0.96
N LEU A 45 -12.30 12.74 0.16
CA LEU A 45 -12.68 11.39 0.60
C LEU A 45 -11.70 10.79 1.63
N PHE A 46 -10.46 11.29 1.68
CA PHE A 46 -9.39 10.73 2.50
C PHE A 46 -9.19 11.45 3.83
N ARG A 47 -9.96 12.51 4.11
CA ARG A 47 -9.97 13.21 5.40
C ARG A 47 -11.32 13.05 6.11
N GLY A 48 -11.28 12.37 7.25
CA GLY A 48 -12.47 11.92 7.94
C GLY A 48 -12.15 11.28 9.28
N LYS A 49 -13.10 10.48 9.77
CA LYS A 49 -12.97 9.70 11.00
C LYS A 49 -13.60 8.33 10.82
N TRP A 50 -13.15 7.37 11.62
CA TRP A 50 -13.84 6.09 11.76
C TRP A 50 -15.07 6.26 12.65
N VAL A 51 -16.19 5.73 12.19
CA VAL A 51 -17.45 5.70 12.94
C VAL A 51 -17.93 4.26 13.05
N TYR A 52 -18.54 3.93 14.18
CA TYR A 52 -19.20 2.64 14.34
C TYR A 52 -20.46 2.60 13.47
N ASP A 53 -20.64 1.51 12.74
CA ASP A 53 -21.80 1.23 11.90
C ASP A 53 -22.19 -0.24 12.06
N ALA A 54 -23.37 -0.48 12.63
CA ALA A 54 -23.87 -1.82 12.91
C ALA A 54 -24.11 -2.65 11.63
N SER A 55 -24.30 -1.97 10.47
CA SER A 55 -24.56 -2.62 9.18
C SER A 55 -23.32 -3.23 8.51
N TYR A 56 -22.13 -2.94 9.02
CA TYR A 56 -20.89 -3.58 8.58
C TYR A 56 -20.68 -4.93 9.28
N PRO A 57 -19.87 -5.86 8.74
CA PRO A 57 -19.13 -5.78 7.48
C PRO A 57 -20.03 -5.89 6.25
N LEU A 58 -19.49 -5.56 5.07
CA LEU A 58 -20.23 -5.60 3.80
C LEU A 58 -20.53 -7.03 3.31
N TYR A 59 -19.84 -8.03 3.85
CA TYR A 59 -20.00 -9.44 3.53
C TYR A 59 -19.50 -10.32 4.69
N SER A 60 -19.85 -11.60 4.69
CA SER A 60 -19.28 -12.58 5.62
C SER A 60 -18.02 -13.23 5.03
N SER A 61 -16.95 -13.37 5.81
CA SER A 61 -15.74 -14.07 5.33
C SER A 61 -16.02 -15.54 4.98
N SER A 62 -17.01 -16.17 5.63
CA SER A 62 -17.38 -17.57 5.39
C SER A 62 -17.99 -17.82 4.02
N THR A 63 -18.57 -16.80 3.39
CA THR A 63 -19.23 -16.91 2.08
C THR A 63 -18.32 -16.56 0.92
N CYS A 64 -17.12 -16.02 1.17
CA CYS A 64 -16.20 -15.67 0.09
C CYS A 64 -15.16 -16.78 -0.15
N PRO A 65 -15.11 -17.39 -1.34
CA PRO A 65 -14.18 -18.48 -1.64
C PRO A 65 -12.75 -17.99 -1.96
N PHE A 66 -12.53 -16.68 -2.06
CA PHE A 66 -11.26 -16.11 -2.56
C PHE A 66 -10.27 -15.70 -1.46
N ILE A 67 -10.63 -15.80 -0.18
CA ILE A 67 -9.81 -15.28 0.92
C ILE A 67 -8.70 -16.29 1.29
N ASP A 68 -7.44 -15.86 1.20
CA ASP A 68 -6.31 -16.65 1.68
C ASP A 68 -6.36 -16.81 3.21
N SER A 69 -5.80 -17.90 3.72
CA SER A 69 -5.81 -18.21 5.16
C SER A 69 -5.28 -17.07 6.03
N GLN A 70 -4.20 -16.43 5.57
CA GLN A 70 -3.54 -15.31 6.23
C GLN A 70 -4.41 -14.09 6.49
N PHE A 71 -5.52 -13.91 5.76
CA PHE A 71 -6.44 -12.79 5.95
C PHE A 71 -7.79 -13.19 6.57
N ASN A 72 -8.08 -14.50 6.70
CA ASN A 72 -9.39 -14.99 7.16
C ASN A 72 -9.46 -15.13 8.68
N CYS A 73 -9.34 -14.02 9.40
CA CYS A 73 -9.17 -14.00 10.86
C CYS A 73 -10.30 -14.72 11.62
N GLN A 74 -11.55 -14.56 11.18
CA GLN A 74 -12.70 -15.25 11.78
C GLN A 74 -12.57 -16.77 11.68
N LYS A 75 -12.20 -17.29 10.49
CA LYS A 75 -11.99 -18.73 10.27
C LYS A 75 -10.87 -19.27 11.15
N TYR A 76 -9.84 -18.45 11.42
CA TYR A 76 -8.71 -18.82 12.26
C TYR A 76 -8.86 -18.40 13.73
N GLY A 77 -10.10 -18.24 14.20
CA GLY A 77 -10.41 -18.20 15.62
C GLY A 77 -10.27 -16.83 16.28
N ARG A 78 -10.22 -15.74 15.51
CA ARG A 78 -10.28 -14.38 16.09
C ARG A 78 -11.62 -14.20 16.82
N PRO A 79 -11.62 -13.98 18.15
CA PRO A 79 -12.84 -14.03 18.95
C PRO A 79 -13.64 -12.73 18.96
N ASP A 80 -13.02 -11.58 18.68
CA ASP A 80 -13.68 -10.28 18.65
C ASP A 80 -14.20 -9.92 17.26
N ASN A 81 -15.35 -9.26 17.21
CA ASN A 81 -16.01 -8.81 15.97
C ASN A 81 -16.08 -7.28 15.84
N SER A 82 -15.63 -6.52 16.85
CA SER A 82 -15.80 -5.07 16.89
C SER A 82 -15.04 -4.37 15.77
N TYR A 83 -13.86 -4.88 15.38
CA TYR A 83 -13.06 -4.33 14.27
C TYR A 83 -13.82 -4.34 12.93
N LEU A 84 -14.80 -5.24 12.76
CA LEU A 84 -15.61 -5.33 11.55
C LEU A 84 -16.66 -4.23 11.44
N LYS A 85 -16.93 -3.48 12.51
CA LYS A 85 -18.06 -2.56 12.63
C LYS A 85 -17.70 -1.10 12.38
N TYR A 86 -16.56 -0.83 11.76
CA TYR A 86 -16.10 0.54 11.52
C TYR A 86 -16.18 0.91 10.04
N LYS A 87 -16.84 2.04 9.79
CA LYS A 87 -16.95 2.71 8.49
C LYS A 87 -16.12 3.99 8.50
N TRP A 88 -15.48 4.30 7.38
CA TRP A 88 -14.83 5.59 7.19
C TRP A 88 -15.84 6.67 6.77
N GLN A 89 -15.86 7.79 7.48
CA GLN A 89 -16.74 8.92 7.21
C GLN A 89 -15.91 10.17 6.91
N PRO A 90 -15.83 10.62 5.65
CA PRO A 90 -15.18 11.88 5.30
C PRO A 90 -15.86 13.07 6.00
N PHE A 91 -15.09 14.11 6.31
CA PHE A 91 -15.61 15.31 6.99
C PHE A 91 -16.46 16.21 6.09
N SER A 92 -16.17 16.22 4.79
CA SER A 92 -16.74 17.17 3.82
C SER A 92 -17.81 16.56 2.92
N CYS A 93 -18.08 15.26 3.05
CA CYS A 93 -18.94 14.50 2.13
C CYS A 93 -19.23 13.09 2.65
N SER A 94 -20.06 12.36 1.91
CA SER A 94 -20.33 10.94 2.14
C SER A 94 -19.76 10.09 1.02
N ILE A 95 -19.33 8.88 1.36
CA ILE A 95 -18.89 7.86 0.40
C ILE A 95 -20.12 7.13 -0.11
N PRO A 96 -20.29 6.95 -1.43
CA PRO A 96 -21.37 6.12 -1.97
C PRO A 96 -21.22 4.70 -1.45
N ARG A 97 -22.32 4.09 -0.98
CA ARG A 97 -22.31 2.69 -0.54
C ARG A 97 -21.87 1.80 -1.69
N PHE A 98 -20.94 0.88 -1.43
CA PHE A 98 -20.47 -0.06 -2.44
C PHE A 98 -21.64 -0.92 -2.97
N ASN A 99 -21.72 -1.03 -4.29
CA ASN A 99 -22.68 -1.89 -4.97
C ASN A 99 -21.95 -2.72 -6.03
N GLY A 100 -21.79 -4.01 -5.75
CA GLY A 100 -21.04 -4.94 -6.61
C GLY A 100 -21.74 -5.22 -7.94
N LEU A 101 -23.07 -5.23 -7.97
CA LEU A 101 -23.84 -5.40 -9.21
C LEU A 101 -23.63 -4.19 -10.14
N ASN A 102 -23.79 -2.97 -9.63
CA ASN A 102 -23.54 -1.75 -10.39
C ASN A 102 -22.08 -1.64 -10.85
N PHE A 103 -21.13 -2.09 -10.02
CA PHE A 103 -19.72 -2.19 -10.42
C PHE A 103 -19.57 -3.06 -11.66
N LEU A 104 -20.12 -4.28 -11.61
CA LEU A 104 -20.02 -5.24 -12.71
C LEU A 104 -20.72 -4.77 -13.99
N GLU A 105 -21.91 -4.16 -13.88
CA GLU A 105 -22.62 -3.62 -15.04
C GLU A 105 -21.86 -2.48 -15.70
N LYS A 106 -21.37 -1.50 -14.93
CA LYS A 106 -20.61 -0.36 -15.47
C LYS A 106 -19.25 -0.78 -16.03
N TRP A 107 -18.68 -1.88 -15.53
CA TRP A 107 -17.39 -2.39 -15.96
C TRP A 107 -17.48 -3.61 -16.87
N ARG A 108 -18.65 -3.93 -17.42
CA ARG A 108 -18.86 -5.07 -18.31
C ARG A 108 -17.78 -5.17 -19.39
N GLY A 109 -17.15 -6.34 -19.50
CA GLY A 109 -16.06 -6.61 -20.44
C GLY A 109 -14.70 -5.98 -20.12
N LYS A 110 -14.54 -5.26 -19.00
CA LYS A 110 -13.30 -4.56 -18.64
C LYS A 110 -12.36 -5.39 -17.77
N LYS A 111 -11.09 -4.95 -17.74
CA LYS A 111 -10.00 -5.59 -16.99
C LYS A 111 -9.38 -4.63 -15.98
N ILE A 112 -9.26 -5.09 -14.74
CA ILE A 112 -8.70 -4.34 -13.62
C ILE A 112 -7.52 -5.13 -13.08
N MET A 113 -6.38 -4.50 -12.84
CA MET A 113 -5.21 -5.19 -12.29
C MET A 113 -4.64 -4.46 -11.08
N PHE A 114 -4.54 -5.20 -9.96
CA PHE A 114 -3.74 -4.84 -8.80
C PHE A 114 -2.29 -5.23 -9.05
N VAL A 115 -1.35 -4.31 -8.86
CA VAL A 115 0.07 -4.51 -9.15
C VAL A 115 0.89 -4.08 -7.96
N GLY A 116 1.57 -5.03 -7.31
CA GLY A 116 2.36 -4.67 -6.14
C GLY A 116 2.73 -5.82 -5.21
N ASP A 117 2.80 -5.47 -3.92
CA ASP A 117 3.20 -6.37 -2.84
C ASP A 117 2.03 -7.20 -2.29
N SER A 118 2.18 -7.76 -1.09
CA SER A 118 1.14 -8.56 -0.45
C SER A 118 -0.11 -7.79 -0.06
N LEU A 119 -0.06 -6.47 0.01
CA LEU A 119 -1.24 -5.65 0.28
C LEU A 119 -2.06 -5.40 -0.99
N SER A 120 -1.45 -5.46 -2.18
CA SER A 120 -2.21 -5.59 -3.43
C SER A 120 -3.03 -6.89 -3.46
N LEU A 121 -2.46 -8.00 -2.98
CA LEU A 121 -3.21 -9.26 -2.84
C LEU A 121 -4.35 -9.12 -1.82
N ASN A 122 -4.09 -8.46 -0.69
CA ASN A 122 -5.08 -8.22 0.36
C ASN A 122 -6.26 -7.37 -0.16
N GLN A 123 -5.99 -6.29 -0.90
CA GLN A 123 -7.01 -5.44 -1.50
C GLN A 123 -7.75 -6.14 -2.67
N PHE A 124 -7.04 -6.92 -3.48
CA PHE A 124 -7.62 -7.74 -4.55
C PHE A 124 -8.66 -8.72 -4.00
N GLN A 125 -8.32 -9.49 -2.95
CA GLN A 125 -9.23 -10.45 -2.34
C GLN A 125 -10.43 -9.75 -1.67
N SER A 126 -10.22 -8.59 -1.06
CA SER A 126 -11.33 -7.77 -0.55
C SER A 126 -12.30 -7.39 -1.68
N LEU A 127 -11.83 -6.83 -2.79
CA LEU A 127 -12.71 -6.37 -3.87
C LEU A 127 -13.49 -7.54 -4.48
N THR A 128 -12.83 -8.67 -4.73
CA THR A 128 -13.51 -9.84 -5.30
C THR A 128 -14.56 -10.41 -4.36
N CYS A 129 -14.32 -10.42 -3.04
CA CYS A 129 -15.33 -10.80 -2.05
C CYS A 129 -16.50 -9.82 -1.97
N MET A 130 -16.21 -8.51 -1.96
CA MET A 130 -17.24 -7.47 -1.94
C MET A 130 -18.16 -7.58 -3.16
N ILE A 131 -17.62 -7.87 -4.35
CA ILE A 131 -18.42 -8.07 -5.56
C ILE A 131 -19.20 -9.39 -5.47
N HIS A 132 -18.53 -10.50 -5.10
CA HIS A 132 -19.18 -11.80 -5.01
C HIS A 132 -20.37 -11.82 -4.04
N ALA A 133 -20.31 -11.07 -2.93
CA ALA A 133 -21.42 -10.94 -2.00
C ALA A 133 -22.69 -10.33 -2.62
N TRP A 134 -22.57 -9.51 -3.67
CA TRP A 134 -23.71 -8.95 -4.40
C TRP A 134 -24.26 -9.89 -5.48
N VAL A 135 -23.43 -10.80 -5.97
CA VAL A 135 -23.78 -11.74 -7.06
C VAL A 135 -23.33 -13.17 -6.72
N PRO A 136 -23.77 -13.75 -5.58
CA PRO A 136 -23.24 -15.01 -5.07
C PRO A 136 -23.47 -16.19 -6.02
N ASN A 137 -24.50 -16.10 -6.87
CA ASN A 137 -24.87 -17.13 -7.84
C ASN A 137 -24.27 -16.89 -9.24
N SER A 138 -23.56 -15.77 -9.46
CA SER A 138 -22.92 -15.49 -10.75
C SER A 138 -21.74 -16.43 -10.96
N LYS A 139 -21.57 -16.90 -12.19
CA LYS A 139 -20.46 -17.80 -12.51
C LYS A 139 -19.14 -17.03 -12.38
N SER A 140 -18.29 -17.47 -11.46
CA SER A 140 -16.96 -16.91 -11.27
C SER A 140 -15.86 -17.95 -11.49
N THR A 141 -14.80 -17.56 -12.21
CA THR A 141 -13.61 -18.39 -12.42
C THR A 141 -12.43 -17.79 -11.67
N TYR A 142 -11.80 -18.57 -10.78
CA TYR A 142 -10.61 -18.16 -10.04
C TYR A 142 -9.39 -18.96 -10.51
N ILE A 143 -8.35 -18.26 -10.96
CA ILE A 143 -7.10 -18.85 -11.45
C ILE A 143 -5.95 -18.23 -10.67
N ARG A 144 -5.03 -19.06 -10.18
CA ARG A 144 -3.78 -18.64 -9.53
C ARG A 144 -2.62 -19.43 -10.13
N ARG A 145 -1.64 -18.74 -10.70
CA ARG A 145 -0.42 -19.32 -11.31
C ARG A 145 0.74 -18.34 -11.14
N ASP A 146 1.86 -18.78 -10.58
CA ASP A 146 3.17 -18.09 -10.62
C ASP A 146 3.12 -16.56 -10.39
N GLY A 147 2.55 -16.12 -9.26
CA GLY A 147 2.47 -14.69 -8.90
C GLY A 147 1.39 -13.89 -9.63
N LEU A 148 0.68 -14.51 -10.57
CA LEU A 148 -0.56 -14.01 -11.16
C LEU A 148 -1.76 -14.68 -10.49
N ALA A 149 -2.76 -13.87 -10.17
CA ALA A 149 -4.09 -14.37 -9.82
C ALA A 149 -5.16 -13.61 -10.61
N SER A 150 -6.29 -14.25 -10.90
CA SER A 150 -7.43 -13.56 -11.48
C SER A 150 -8.75 -14.17 -11.05
N VAL A 151 -9.73 -13.31 -10.78
CA VAL A 151 -11.14 -13.67 -10.66
C VAL A 151 -11.87 -13.05 -11.85
N THR A 152 -12.56 -13.88 -12.62
CA THR A 152 -13.43 -13.45 -13.71
C THR A 152 -14.88 -13.65 -13.30
N PHE A 153 -15.69 -12.60 -13.37
CA PHE A 153 -17.15 -12.69 -13.25
C PHE A 153 -17.73 -12.88 -14.66
N GLU A 154 -17.96 -14.15 -15.04
CA GLU A 154 -18.18 -14.58 -16.42
C GLU A 154 -19.42 -13.95 -17.04
N ASP A 155 -20.51 -13.84 -16.28
CA ASP A 155 -21.79 -13.28 -16.75
C ASP A 155 -21.68 -11.79 -17.13
N TYR A 156 -20.60 -11.13 -16.68
CA TYR A 156 -20.31 -9.72 -16.94
C TYR A 156 -19.04 -9.53 -17.78
N GLY A 157 -18.27 -10.59 -18.04
CA GLY A 157 -16.96 -10.51 -18.68
C GLY A 157 -15.95 -9.62 -17.94
N VAL A 158 -16.18 -9.34 -16.65
CA VAL A 158 -15.28 -8.47 -15.85
C VAL A 158 -14.17 -9.32 -15.27
N LYS A 159 -12.93 -8.93 -15.54
CA LYS A 159 -11.75 -9.63 -15.05
C LYS A 159 -10.97 -8.77 -14.07
N ILE A 160 -10.79 -9.27 -12.86
CA ILE A 160 -9.95 -8.65 -11.84
C ILE A 160 -8.70 -9.50 -11.72
N LEU A 161 -7.53 -8.87 -11.85
CA LEU A 161 -6.23 -9.51 -11.86
C LEU A 161 -5.37 -8.99 -10.71
N LEU A 162 -4.43 -9.82 -10.30
CA LEU A 162 -3.32 -9.48 -9.43
C LEU A 162 -2.02 -9.84 -10.15
N PHE A 163 -1.08 -8.90 -10.17
CA PHE A 163 0.29 -9.10 -10.61
C PHE A 163 1.24 -8.82 -9.43
N ARG A 164 1.85 -9.86 -8.86
CA ARG A 164 2.77 -9.72 -7.74
C ARG A 164 4.14 -9.24 -8.21
N THR A 165 4.50 -8.02 -7.82
CA THR A 165 5.81 -7.40 -8.02
C THR A 165 6.06 -6.44 -6.86
N PRO A 166 6.57 -6.94 -5.71
CA PRO A 166 6.56 -6.19 -4.47
C PRO A 166 7.26 -4.82 -4.53
N TYR A 167 8.22 -4.69 -5.43
CA TYR A 167 9.04 -3.49 -5.62
C TYR A 167 8.65 -2.69 -6.87
N LEU A 168 7.71 -3.18 -7.69
CA LEU A 168 7.41 -2.75 -9.06
C LEU A 168 8.57 -2.90 -10.06
N VAL A 169 9.78 -2.54 -9.63
CA VAL A 169 11.04 -2.76 -10.34
C VAL A 169 11.53 -4.19 -10.23
N ASP A 170 12.46 -4.55 -11.11
CA ASP A 170 12.90 -5.93 -11.27
C ASP A 170 13.80 -6.40 -10.11
N LEU A 171 13.45 -7.54 -9.51
CA LEU A 171 14.34 -8.33 -8.67
C LEU A 171 14.76 -9.56 -9.48
N VAL A 172 16.04 -9.65 -9.83
CA VAL A 172 16.57 -10.69 -10.71
C VAL A 172 17.69 -11.46 -10.04
N ASN A 173 17.93 -12.70 -10.45
CA ASN A 173 19.13 -13.45 -10.07
C ASN A 173 20.18 -13.26 -11.16
N GLU A 174 21.24 -12.50 -10.86
CA GLU A 174 22.35 -12.24 -11.77
C GLU A 174 23.46 -13.27 -11.58
N ASN A 175 23.91 -13.86 -12.68
CA ASN A 175 24.93 -14.89 -12.66
C ASN A 175 26.21 -14.38 -11.97
N LYS A 176 26.75 -15.15 -11.04
CA LYS A 176 27.95 -14.83 -10.23
C LYS A 176 27.84 -13.62 -9.28
N VAL A 177 26.71 -12.92 -9.23
CA VAL A 177 26.46 -11.78 -8.31
C VAL A 177 25.45 -12.14 -7.23
N GLY A 178 24.36 -12.83 -7.59
CA GLY A 178 23.25 -13.18 -6.69
C GLY A 178 21.98 -12.38 -6.99
N ARG A 179 21.10 -12.22 -6.00
CA ARG A 179 19.81 -11.53 -6.17
C ARG A 179 20.01 -10.02 -6.18
N VAL A 180 19.66 -9.36 -7.28
CA VAL A 180 19.87 -7.92 -7.49
C VAL A 180 18.53 -7.23 -7.68
N LEU A 181 18.23 -6.24 -6.83
CA LEU A 181 17.11 -5.32 -7.03
C LEU A 181 17.55 -4.18 -7.96
N LYS A 182 17.06 -4.18 -9.20
CA LYS A 182 17.40 -3.19 -10.22
C LYS A 182 16.44 -2.01 -10.17
N LEU A 183 16.88 -0.91 -9.56
CA LEU A 183 16.01 0.25 -9.26
C LEU A 183 15.58 1.05 -10.51
N ASP A 184 16.23 0.82 -11.64
CA ASP A 184 16.02 1.50 -12.93
C ASP A 184 15.44 0.60 -14.03
N SER A 185 14.95 -0.60 -13.68
CA SER A 185 14.41 -1.58 -14.63
C SER A 185 13.01 -2.06 -14.26
N ILE A 186 12.11 -2.11 -15.26
CA ILE A 186 10.76 -2.69 -15.17
C ILE A 186 10.51 -3.53 -16.44
N LYS A 187 11.00 -4.77 -16.46
CA LYS A 187 10.77 -5.71 -17.58
C LYS A 187 9.34 -6.25 -17.59
N ASN A 188 8.78 -6.47 -16.40
CA ASN A 188 7.44 -7.03 -16.23
C ASN A 188 6.31 -6.06 -16.62
N GLY A 189 6.62 -4.79 -16.89
CA GLY A 189 5.63 -3.76 -17.18
C GLY A 189 4.77 -4.03 -18.43
N ASN A 190 5.23 -4.87 -19.36
CA ASN A 190 4.41 -5.26 -20.51
C ASN A 190 3.13 -6.00 -20.10
N ALA A 191 3.14 -6.72 -18.97
CA ALA A 191 1.96 -7.43 -18.47
C ALA A 191 0.85 -6.49 -17.98
N TRP A 192 1.17 -5.23 -17.68
CA TRP A 192 0.21 -4.25 -17.15
C TRP A 192 -0.52 -3.50 -18.27
N LYS A 193 -0.05 -3.62 -19.52
CA LYS A 193 -0.65 -2.95 -20.68
C LYS A 193 -2.02 -3.56 -21.01
N GLY A 194 -2.91 -2.73 -21.55
CA GLY A 194 -4.24 -3.17 -21.98
C GLY A 194 -5.25 -3.38 -20.85
N MET A 195 -4.95 -2.92 -19.63
CA MET A 195 -5.91 -2.86 -18.52
C MET A 195 -6.73 -1.57 -18.59
N ASP A 196 -8.02 -1.65 -18.26
CA ASP A 196 -8.90 -0.48 -18.11
C ASP A 196 -8.62 0.27 -16.80
N ALA A 197 -8.20 -0.45 -15.76
CA ALA A 197 -7.70 0.14 -14.52
C ALA A 197 -6.45 -0.59 -13.98
N LEU A 198 -5.48 0.20 -13.53
CA LEU A 198 -4.29 -0.26 -12.83
C LEU A 198 -4.26 0.33 -11.42
N ILE A 199 -4.17 -0.53 -10.40
CA ILE A 199 -4.08 -0.16 -9.00
C ILE A 199 -2.73 -0.61 -8.47
N PHE A 200 -1.81 0.35 -8.35
CA PHE A 200 -0.45 0.07 -7.87
C PHE A 200 -0.36 0.23 -6.36
N ASN A 201 0.42 -0.62 -5.71
CA ASN A 201 0.94 -0.37 -4.37
C ASN A 201 2.37 -0.87 -4.28
N THR A 202 3.19 -0.25 -3.43
CA THR A 202 4.50 -0.78 -3.07
C THR A 202 5.04 -0.03 -1.87
N TRP A 203 5.41 -0.72 -0.79
CA TRP A 203 6.21 -0.18 0.32
C TRP A 203 6.57 -1.27 1.32
N HIS A 204 5.60 -2.15 1.63
CA HIS A 204 5.68 -3.07 2.76
C HIS A 204 6.94 -3.96 2.73
N TRP A 205 7.34 -4.39 1.52
CA TRP A 205 8.52 -5.23 1.32
C TRP A 205 9.84 -4.46 1.25
N TRP A 206 9.81 -3.13 1.07
CA TRP A 206 11.01 -2.31 1.02
C TRP A 206 11.67 -2.18 2.38
N THR A 207 10.93 -2.39 3.47
CA THR A 207 11.46 -2.25 4.84
C THR A 207 12.12 -3.53 5.36
N HIS A 208 12.10 -4.62 4.59
CA HIS A 208 12.75 -5.88 4.99
C HIS A 208 14.27 -5.73 5.05
N THR A 209 14.86 -6.27 6.10
CA THR A 209 16.31 -6.24 6.37
C THR A 209 16.77 -7.60 6.90
N GLY A 210 18.08 -7.85 6.91
CA GLY A 210 18.64 -9.10 7.41
C GLY A 210 18.10 -10.32 6.66
N ARG A 211 17.59 -11.33 7.39
CA ARG A 211 17.13 -12.60 6.81
C ARG A 211 15.88 -12.48 5.93
N THR A 212 15.06 -11.44 6.13
CA THR A 212 13.84 -11.22 5.34
C THR A 212 14.09 -10.39 4.08
N GLN A 213 15.32 -9.88 3.90
CA GLN A 213 15.71 -9.12 2.73
C GLN A 213 15.82 -10.05 1.50
N PRO A 214 15.06 -9.81 0.42
CA PRO A 214 15.04 -10.72 -0.72
C PRO A 214 16.12 -10.42 -1.77
N TRP A 215 16.89 -9.34 -1.61
CA TRP A 215 18.04 -9.03 -2.47
C TRP A 215 19.36 -9.15 -1.69
N ASP A 216 20.41 -9.48 -2.42
CA ASP A 216 21.79 -9.49 -1.93
C ASP A 216 22.51 -8.17 -2.25
N TYR A 217 22.05 -7.48 -3.32
CA TYR A 217 22.55 -6.21 -3.81
C TYR A 217 21.43 -5.35 -4.42
N MET A 218 21.67 -4.04 -4.51
CA MET A 218 20.84 -3.10 -5.29
C MET A 218 21.66 -2.50 -6.43
N GLN A 219 21.00 -2.21 -7.56
CA GLN A 219 21.65 -1.64 -8.74
C GLN A 219 20.94 -0.37 -9.21
N GLU A 220 21.74 0.63 -9.61
CA GLU A 220 21.29 1.81 -10.37
C GLU A 220 22.31 2.09 -11.48
N GLY A 221 21.85 2.05 -12.74
CA GLY A 221 22.72 2.08 -13.91
C GLY A 221 23.74 0.95 -13.85
N ASN A 222 25.02 1.31 -13.98
CA ASN A 222 26.12 0.36 -13.91
C ASN A 222 26.71 0.21 -12.50
N LYS A 223 26.12 0.86 -11.48
CA LYS A 223 26.63 0.82 -10.10
C LYS A 223 25.89 -0.23 -9.28
N LEU A 224 26.66 -1.13 -8.67
CA LEU A 224 26.18 -2.15 -7.75
C LEU A 224 26.47 -1.72 -6.31
N TYR A 225 25.45 -1.78 -5.46
CA TYR A 225 25.51 -1.42 -4.05
C TYR A 225 25.20 -2.65 -3.22
N LYS A 226 25.95 -2.87 -2.13
CA LYS A 226 25.61 -3.96 -1.21
C LYS A 226 24.24 -3.75 -0.60
N ASP A 227 23.95 -2.50 -0.26
CA ASP A 227 22.64 -2.09 0.21
C ASP A 227 22.45 -0.58 0.04
N MET A 228 21.23 -0.09 0.21
CA MET A 228 20.89 1.32 0.11
C MET A 228 19.86 1.72 1.16
N ASN A 229 19.91 2.98 1.61
CA ASN A 229 18.85 3.55 2.43
C ASN A 229 17.47 3.32 1.77
N ARG A 230 16.52 2.82 2.54
CA ARG A 230 15.22 2.36 2.04
C ARG A 230 14.42 3.45 1.35
N LEU A 231 14.43 4.67 1.88
CA LEU A 231 13.72 5.80 1.27
C LEU A 231 14.38 6.24 -0.04
N ILE A 232 15.71 6.20 -0.11
CA ILE A 232 16.45 6.50 -1.35
C ILE A 232 16.15 5.45 -2.42
N ALA A 233 16.24 4.16 -2.05
CA ALA A 233 15.94 3.05 -2.96
C ALA A 233 14.48 3.11 -3.45
N TYR A 234 13.55 3.35 -2.52
CA TYR A 234 12.13 3.50 -2.82
C TYR A 234 11.86 4.66 -3.77
N TYR A 235 12.46 5.83 -3.52
CA TYR A 235 12.34 7.00 -4.41
C TYR A 235 12.88 6.70 -5.81
N LYS A 236 14.02 6.02 -5.94
CA LYS A 236 14.60 5.63 -7.24
C LYS A 236 13.69 4.66 -7.98
N GLY A 237 13.26 3.59 -7.33
CA GLY A 237 12.37 2.59 -7.92
C GLY A 237 11.02 3.19 -8.35
N LEU A 238 10.42 4.00 -7.49
CA LEU A 238 9.14 4.64 -7.78
C LEU A 238 9.28 5.70 -8.89
N THR A 239 10.43 6.38 -8.99
CA THR A 239 10.74 7.26 -10.13
C THR A 239 10.81 6.49 -11.44
N THR A 240 11.35 5.26 -11.44
CA THR A 240 11.33 4.36 -12.61
C THR A 240 9.92 3.95 -12.99
N TRP A 241 9.08 3.61 -12.01
CA TRP A 241 7.65 3.35 -12.25
C TRP A 241 6.92 4.57 -12.83
N ALA A 242 7.17 5.76 -12.32
CA ALA A 242 6.61 7.01 -12.85
C ALA A 242 6.99 7.24 -14.33
N ARG A 243 8.24 6.92 -14.71
CA ARG A 243 8.65 6.94 -16.13
C ARG A 243 7.90 5.90 -16.94
N TRP A 244 7.74 4.69 -16.44
CA TRP A 244 6.96 3.65 -17.10
C TRP A 244 5.51 4.11 -17.35
N VAL A 245 4.86 4.71 -16.36
CA VAL A 245 3.49 5.27 -16.50
C VAL A 245 3.46 6.31 -17.62
N ASN A 246 4.37 7.29 -17.60
CA ASN A 246 4.41 8.35 -18.61
C ASN A 246 4.58 7.82 -20.04
N LEU A 247 5.36 6.75 -20.21
CA LEU A 247 5.69 6.17 -21.51
C LEU A 247 4.63 5.21 -22.03
N ASN A 248 3.93 4.48 -21.15
CA ASN A 248 3.12 3.33 -21.54
C ASN A 248 1.62 3.49 -21.32
N VAL A 249 1.18 4.45 -20.50
CA VAL A 249 -0.24 4.63 -20.17
C VAL A 249 -0.92 5.60 -21.13
N ASP A 250 -1.95 5.08 -21.81
CA ASP A 250 -2.95 5.88 -22.51
C ASP A 250 -4.07 6.27 -21.54
N ALA A 251 -4.03 7.51 -21.05
CA ALA A 251 -4.97 8.02 -20.06
C ALA A 251 -6.41 8.15 -20.57
N SER A 252 -6.64 8.04 -21.89
CA SER A 252 -7.99 7.98 -22.46
C SER A 252 -8.64 6.60 -22.29
N LYS A 253 -7.84 5.56 -22.04
CA LYS A 253 -8.28 4.16 -21.95
C LYS A 253 -8.08 3.56 -20.56
N THR A 254 -6.99 3.93 -19.89
CA THR A 254 -6.57 3.33 -18.63
C THR A 254 -6.62 4.34 -17.50
N LYS A 255 -7.40 4.05 -16.45
CA LYS A 255 -7.33 4.75 -15.17
C LYS A 255 -6.19 4.18 -14.34
N VAL A 256 -5.35 5.04 -13.77
CA VAL A 256 -4.22 4.63 -12.91
C VAL A 256 -4.44 5.12 -11.50
N PHE A 257 -4.29 4.23 -10.54
CA PHE A 257 -4.37 4.48 -9.11
C PHE A 257 -3.06 4.09 -8.44
N PHE A 258 -2.69 4.83 -7.40
CA PHE A 258 -1.63 4.45 -6.48
C PHE A 258 -2.19 4.43 -5.06
N LEU A 259 -2.16 3.27 -4.42
CA LEU A 259 -2.55 3.10 -3.03
C LEU A 259 -1.47 3.69 -2.12
N GLY A 260 -1.91 4.51 -1.16
CA GLY A 260 -1.04 5.05 -0.13
C GLY A 260 -0.32 3.99 0.70
N ILE A 261 0.61 4.46 1.51
CA ILE A 261 1.37 3.63 2.44
C ILE A 261 0.41 2.97 3.42
N SER A 262 0.30 1.65 3.39
CA SER A 262 -0.33 0.89 4.46
C SER A 262 0.63 0.80 5.64
N PRO A 263 0.19 1.19 6.85
CA PRO A 263 1.02 1.12 8.05
C PRO A 263 1.16 -0.31 8.56
N THR A 264 2.13 -0.48 9.46
CA THR A 264 2.21 -1.63 10.37
C THR A 264 1.95 -1.15 11.79
N HIS A 265 1.60 -2.07 12.69
CA HIS A 265 1.33 -1.77 14.11
C HIS A 265 2.11 -2.73 15.03
N TYR A 266 3.40 -2.93 14.74
CA TYR A 266 4.27 -3.75 15.60
C TYR A 266 4.69 -3.04 16.89
N GLU A 267 4.81 -1.71 16.87
CA GLU A 267 5.31 -0.92 17.98
C GLU A 267 4.26 0.06 18.50
N GLY A 268 3.71 -0.19 19.69
CA GLY A 268 2.65 0.64 20.27
C GLY A 268 3.05 2.07 20.61
N LYS A 269 4.35 2.39 20.59
CA LYS A 269 4.86 3.76 20.69
C LYS A 269 4.25 4.67 19.62
N ASP A 270 3.88 4.12 18.46
CA ASP A 270 3.30 4.86 17.35
C ASP A 270 1.90 5.43 17.68
N TRP A 271 1.22 4.85 18.67
CA TRP A 271 -0.06 5.31 19.21
C TRP A 271 -0.03 5.59 20.72
N ASN A 272 1.15 5.92 21.27
CA ASN A 272 1.37 6.25 22.69
C ASN A 272 1.10 5.11 23.70
N GLU A 273 1.20 3.86 23.29
CA GLU A 273 1.08 2.68 24.15
C GLU A 273 2.31 1.76 23.97
N PRO A 274 3.51 2.17 24.40
CA PRO A 274 4.78 1.55 24.00
C PRO A 274 4.95 0.07 24.37
N SER A 275 4.19 -0.43 25.35
CA SER A 275 4.21 -1.85 25.75
C SER A 275 3.37 -2.77 24.86
N LYS A 276 2.64 -2.22 23.88
CA LYS A 276 1.70 -2.98 23.05
C LYS A 276 2.18 -3.17 21.62
N SER A 277 1.49 -4.06 20.92
CA SER A 277 1.50 -4.21 19.46
C SER A 277 0.03 -4.27 18.98
N CYS A 278 -0.24 -4.64 17.72
CA CYS A 278 -1.60 -4.91 17.27
C CYS A 278 -2.27 -6.09 18.01
N SER A 279 -1.51 -6.91 18.73
CA SER A 279 -2.06 -8.03 19.49
C SER A 279 -2.97 -7.55 20.62
N GLY A 280 -4.20 -8.07 20.64
CA GLY A 280 -5.22 -7.72 21.62
C GLY A 280 -5.96 -6.41 21.35
N GLU A 281 -5.60 -5.67 20.30
CA GLU A 281 -6.29 -4.43 19.92
C GLU A 281 -7.63 -4.74 19.23
N LYS A 282 -8.72 -4.23 19.82
CA LYS A 282 -10.11 -4.51 19.36
C LYS A 282 -10.86 -3.30 18.84
N GLN A 283 -10.24 -2.12 18.97
CA GLN A 283 -10.81 -0.85 18.56
C GLN A 283 -9.76 0.04 17.86
N PRO A 284 -10.21 0.88 16.91
CA PRO A 284 -9.36 1.89 16.30
C PRO A 284 -8.73 2.82 17.34
N PHE A 285 -7.72 3.56 16.91
CA PHE A 285 -7.29 4.75 17.60
C PHE A 285 -8.30 5.90 17.38
N PHE A 286 -8.77 6.52 18.45
CA PHE A 286 -9.83 7.55 18.42
C PHE A 286 -9.34 9.00 18.52
N GLY A 287 -8.06 9.28 18.24
CA GLY A 287 -7.53 10.65 18.27
C GLY A 287 -7.71 11.41 16.96
N VAL A 288 -7.72 12.75 17.06
CA VAL A 288 -7.78 13.66 15.89
C VAL A 288 -6.53 13.54 15.01
N LYS A 289 -5.37 13.30 15.62
CA LYS A 289 -4.09 13.13 14.93
C LYS A 289 -3.41 11.87 15.43
N TYR A 290 -2.90 11.06 14.51
CA TYR A 290 -2.13 9.88 14.86
C TYR A 290 -0.75 10.29 15.43
N PRO A 291 -0.32 9.77 16.60
CA PRO A 291 0.88 10.26 17.29
C PRO A 291 2.17 10.14 16.47
N ALA A 292 2.38 9.02 15.78
CA ALA A 292 3.56 8.83 14.93
C ALA A 292 3.65 9.79 13.72
N GLY A 293 2.57 10.49 13.40
CA GLY A 293 2.49 11.36 12.23
C GLY A 293 2.54 10.60 10.90
N THR A 294 2.77 11.34 9.82
CA THR A 294 2.78 10.79 8.46
C THR A 294 4.11 10.08 8.17
N PRO A 295 4.11 8.83 7.68
CA PRO A 295 5.34 8.11 7.34
C PRO A 295 6.16 8.82 6.25
N LEU A 296 7.49 8.80 6.35
CA LEU A 296 8.36 9.43 5.32
C LEU A 296 8.20 8.83 3.92
N ALA A 297 7.83 7.55 3.82
CA ALA A 297 7.53 6.90 2.55
C ALA A 297 6.34 7.56 1.82
N TRP A 298 5.37 8.10 2.55
CA TRP A 298 4.26 8.86 1.97
C TRP A 298 4.77 10.12 1.27
N ALA A 299 5.74 10.82 1.87
CA ALA A 299 6.35 12.01 1.27
C ALA A 299 7.10 11.66 -0.03
N VAL A 300 7.72 10.46 -0.10
CA VAL A 300 8.32 9.95 -1.33
C VAL A 300 7.28 9.73 -2.42
N VAL A 301 6.15 9.08 -2.09
CA VAL A 301 5.04 8.88 -3.04
C VAL A 301 4.57 10.21 -3.60
N ILE A 302 4.27 11.17 -2.74
CA ILE A 302 3.82 12.51 -3.14
C ILE A 302 4.85 13.23 -4.02
N LYS A 303 6.14 13.18 -3.65
CA LYS A 303 7.22 13.76 -4.46
C LYS A 303 7.31 13.13 -5.84
N VAL A 304 7.06 11.82 -5.98
CA VAL A 304 7.06 11.15 -7.28
C VAL A 304 5.80 11.45 -8.08
N LEU A 305 4.61 11.33 -7.47
CA LEU A 305 3.33 11.57 -8.15
C LEU A 305 3.23 12.98 -8.72
N SER A 306 3.75 13.99 -8.00
CA SER A 306 3.78 15.38 -8.49
C SER A 306 4.63 15.61 -9.75
N ARG A 307 5.44 14.63 -10.16
CA ARG A 307 6.30 14.69 -11.35
C ARG A 307 5.79 13.82 -12.51
N ILE A 308 4.70 13.08 -12.30
CA ILE A 308 4.08 12.29 -13.36
C ILE A 308 3.27 13.22 -14.25
N LYS A 309 3.43 13.07 -15.57
CA LYS A 309 2.72 13.88 -16.58
C LYS A 309 1.33 13.32 -16.87
N LYS A 310 1.16 12.00 -16.75
CA LYS A 310 -0.13 11.32 -16.88
C LYS A 310 -0.92 11.40 -15.57
N PRO A 311 -2.26 11.49 -15.63
CA PRO A 311 -3.09 11.48 -14.43
C PRO A 311 -2.92 10.15 -13.68
N VAL A 312 -2.63 10.26 -12.38
CA VAL A 312 -2.62 9.15 -11.43
C VAL A 312 -3.44 9.57 -10.22
N ASN A 313 -4.46 8.79 -9.90
CA ASN A 313 -5.31 9.01 -8.74
C ASN A 313 -4.63 8.44 -7.50
N PHE A 314 -4.34 9.29 -6.53
CA PHE A 314 -3.75 8.86 -5.28
C PHE A 314 -4.85 8.46 -4.29
N LEU A 315 -4.90 7.18 -3.93
CA LEU A 315 -5.77 6.72 -2.85
C LEU A 315 -5.03 6.95 -1.53
N ASP A 316 -5.19 8.13 -0.94
CA ASP A 316 -4.47 8.56 0.27
C ASP A 316 -4.99 7.88 1.55
N VAL A 317 -4.87 6.55 1.60
CA VAL A 317 -5.41 5.72 2.67
C VAL A 317 -4.48 5.65 3.88
N THR A 318 -3.33 6.32 3.88
CA THR A 318 -2.29 6.12 4.90
C THR A 318 -2.77 6.48 6.30
N THR A 319 -3.24 7.71 6.52
CA THR A 319 -3.64 8.15 7.85
C THR A 319 -4.91 7.45 8.34
N LEU A 320 -5.91 7.23 7.49
CA LEU A 320 -7.10 6.47 7.88
C LEU A 320 -6.75 5.04 8.28
N SER A 321 -5.73 4.44 7.64
CA SER A 321 -5.25 3.10 7.97
C SER A 321 -4.42 3.07 9.26
N GLN A 322 -3.70 4.15 9.60
CA GLN A 322 -2.97 4.25 10.88
C GLN A 322 -3.91 4.20 12.07
N TYR A 323 -5.15 4.65 11.92
CA TYR A 323 -6.13 4.54 12.99
C TYR A 323 -6.58 3.10 13.25
N ARG A 324 -6.31 2.15 12.36
CA ARG A 324 -6.88 0.81 12.39
C ARG A 324 -5.97 -0.24 13.02
N LYS A 325 -5.29 0.08 14.12
CA LYS A 325 -4.47 -0.87 14.90
C LYS A 325 -5.20 -2.18 15.27
N ASP A 326 -6.54 -2.15 15.29
CA ASP A 326 -7.44 -3.27 15.55
C ASP A 326 -7.64 -4.24 14.39
N ALA A 327 -7.39 -3.84 13.14
CA ALA A 327 -7.86 -4.58 11.96
C ALA A 327 -6.86 -5.62 11.43
N HIS A 328 -5.73 -5.82 12.12
CA HIS A 328 -4.70 -6.79 11.72
C HIS A 328 -5.08 -8.24 12.07
N PRO A 329 -4.57 -9.24 11.33
CA PRO A 329 -4.71 -10.64 11.71
C PRO A 329 -4.14 -10.98 13.07
N SER A 330 -3.05 -10.32 13.49
CA SER A 330 -2.34 -10.66 14.73
C SER A 330 -1.96 -12.15 14.71
N ALA A 331 -2.39 -12.94 15.70
CA ALA A 331 -2.17 -14.38 15.76
C ALA A 331 -3.13 -15.22 14.89
N TYR A 332 -4.13 -14.59 14.25
CA TYR A 332 -5.21 -15.27 13.52
C TYR A 332 -4.96 -15.28 12.00
N SER A 333 -3.73 -15.57 11.59
CA SER A 333 -3.21 -15.44 10.22
C SER A 333 -2.97 -16.80 9.55
N GLY A 334 -3.84 -17.78 9.80
CA GLY A 334 -3.72 -19.08 9.17
C GLY A 334 -2.64 -19.95 9.82
N GLU A 335 -1.79 -20.54 8.99
CA GLU A 335 -0.62 -21.33 9.42
C GLU A 335 0.61 -20.47 9.69
N HIS A 336 0.54 -19.14 9.46
CA HIS A 336 1.65 -18.26 9.74
C HIS A 336 1.91 -18.16 11.24
N SER A 337 3.12 -18.51 11.65
CA SER A 337 3.54 -18.37 13.04
C SER A 337 3.84 -16.91 13.39
N GLY A 338 3.53 -16.53 14.62
CA GLY A 338 3.80 -15.21 15.15
C GLY A 338 2.63 -14.23 15.01
N THR A 339 2.92 -12.95 15.24
CA THR A 339 1.93 -11.87 15.20
C THR A 339 2.08 -11.09 13.90
N ASP A 340 1.07 -11.12 13.04
CA ASP A 340 1.02 -10.30 11.84
C ASP A 340 0.33 -8.96 12.14
N CYS A 341 1.15 -7.90 12.24
CA CYS A 341 0.69 -6.52 12.37
C CYS A 341 0.92 -5.71 11.09
N SER A 342 0.89 -6.37 9.92
CA SER A 342 1.22 -5.76 8.64
C SER A 342 0.19 -5.98 7.54
N HIS A 343 -0.46 -7.14 7.51
CA HIS A 343 -1.61 -7.43 6.66
C HIS A 343 -2.92 -7.13 7.39
N TRP A 344 -4.05 -7.31 6.71
CA TRP A 344 -5.36 -6.95 7.25
C TRP A 344 -6.34 -8.10 7.16
N CYS A 345 -7.17 -8.25 8.20
CA CYS A 345 -8.30 -9.17 8.19
C CYS A 345 -9.26 -8.82 7.05
N LEU A 346 -9.88 -9.85 6.47
CA LEU A 346 -10.98 -9.74 5.52
C LEU A 346 -12.22 -10.47 6.05
N PRO A 347 -13.40 -9.82 6.09
CA PRO A 347 -13.64 -8.39 5.83
C PRO A 347 -12.89 -7.48 6.81
N GLY A 348 -12.67 -6.22 6.42
CA GLY A 348 -11.89 -5.28 7.23
C GLY A 348 -11.44 -4.01 6.49
N LEU A 349 -10.29 -3.45 6.89
CA LEU A 349 -9.78 -2.19 6.36
C LEU A 349 -9.63 -2.15 4.81
N PRO A 350 -9.17 -3.22 4.12
CA PRO A 350 -9.09 -3.20 2.66
C PRO A 350 -10.44 -3.01 1.97
N ASP A 351 -11.56 -3.33 2.63
CA ASP A 351 -12.90 -3.07 2.10
C ASP A 351 -13.12 -1.56 1.98
N THR A 352 -12.71 -0.78 2.98
CA THR A 352 -12.75 0.69 2.91
C THR A 352 -11.84 1.24 1.82
N TRP A 353 -10.66 0.65 1.58
CA TRP A 353 -9.83 1.06 0.44
C TRP A 353 -10.56 0.85 -0.89
N ASN A 354 -11.33 -0.24 -1.00
CA ASN A 354 -12.15 -0.54 -2.16
C ASN A 354 -13.42 0.31 -2.26
N GLU A 355 -14.02 0.74 -1.15
CA GLU A 355 -15.09 1.75 -1.15
C GLU A 355 -14.59 3.11 -1.68
N LEU A 356 -13.37 3.51 -1.29
CA LEU A 356 -12.73 4.73 -1.79
C LEU A 356 -12.35 4.60 -3.27
N LEU A 357 -11.80 3.45 -3.68
CA LEU A 357 -11.56 3.16 -5.09
C LEU A 357 -12.86 3.19 -5.90
N TYR A 358 -13.93 2.59 -5.39
CA TYR A 358 -15.26 2.61 -6.01
C TYR A 358 -15.76 4.05 -6.19
N ALA A 359 -15.65 4.88 -5.14
CA ALA A 359 -16.01 6.29 -5.21
C ALA A 359 -15.22 7.03 -6.31
N GLU A 360 -13.90 6.85 -6.38
CA GLU A 360 -13.05 7.48 -7.42
C GLU A 360 -13.27 6.90 -8.84
N LEU A 361 -13.73 5.65 -8.96
CA LEU A 361 -14.02 5.04 -10.26
C LEU A 361 -15.29 5.61 -10.89
N PHE A 362 -16.27 5.99 -10.06
CA PHE A 362 -17.61 6.40 -10.47
C PHE A 362 -18.00 7.84 -10.09
N SER A 363 -17.05 8.64 -9.60
CA SER A 363 -17.20 10.07 -9.33
C SER A 363 -17.16 10.95 -10.56
#